data_AF-A0A849DL20-F1
#
_entry.id   AF-A0A849DL20-F1
#
_cell.length_a   1.000
_cell.length_b   1.000
_cell.length_c   1.000
_cell.angle_alpha   90.00
_cell.angle_beta   90.00
_cell.angle_gamma   90.00
#
_symmetry.space_group_name_H-M   'P 1'
#
loop_
_entity.id
_entity.type
_entity.pdbx_description
1 polymer ?
#
loop_
_entity_poly.entity_id
_entity_poly.type
_entity_poly.pdbx_seq_one_letter_code
_entity_poly.pdbx_strand_id
1 'polypeptide(L)'
;MTITLAAEAAVLMHELQNERSTAVVALGSVGEESRDAFEAQVKATAGAVARYQERQAELAEDATPALGERVDRIQVMLADLPGTQEQIIKGPALAITVVTARYTVLIKDLLDIRDEAVATAGDRDLRNDLLAVGALATLKEAVSAERFVVLSMLSRKTLTSTGRRELQTTSIRQDIAKQAFVNAASPWQRGQYNQFVTGPDVRAAFQFRGAVESFIDSQTAGDEQFPEDLLDVYQWDSALAGKSNLLRDTESVIDQRIVAGVGS
;
A
#
# COMPACT_ATOMS: atom_id res chain seq x y z
N MET A 1 -14.89 -12.22 14.07
CA MET A 1 -13.61 -12.80 13.61
C MET A 1 -13.15 -12.17 12.29
N THR A 2 -13.96 -12.17 11.23
CA THR A 2 -13.62 -11.57 9.92
C THR A 2 -13.17 -10.11 9.99
N ILE A 3 -13.84 -9.26 10.80
CA ILE A 3 -13.46 -7.84 10.99
C ILE A 3 -12.04 -7.72 11.57
N THR A 4 -11.72 -8.55 12.56
CA THR A 4 -10.40 -8.52 13.20
C THR A 4 -9.30 -9.04 12.28
N LEU A 5 -9.60 -10.07 11.48
CA LEU A 5 -8.72 -10.52 10.41
C LEU A 5 -8.49 -9.42 9.38
N ALA A 6 -9.54 -8.69 8.98
CA ALA A 6 -9.42 -7.57 8.04
C ALA A 6 -8.53 -6.44 8.59
N ALA A 7 -8.59 -6.18 9.90
CA ALA A 7 -7.70 -5.22 10.55
C ALA A 7 -6.22 -5.67 10.57
N GLU A 8 -5.95 -6.95 10.84
CA GLU A 8 -4.58 -7.50 10.74
C GLU A 8 -4.10 -7.58 9.28
N ALA A 9 -4.98 -7.88 8.33
CA ALA A 9 -4.68 -7.83 6.91
C ALA A 9 -4.26 -6.42 6.46
N ALA A 10 -4.84 -5.37 7.05
CA ALA A 10 -4.45 -3.99 6.79
C ALA A 10 -3.07 -3.63 7.36
N VAL A 11 -2.69 -4.19 8.52
CA VAL A 11 -1.32 -4.10 9.06
C VAL A 11 -0.35 -4.75 8.08
N LEU A 12 -0.61 -6.00 7.70
CA LEU A 12 0.25 -6.74 6.78
C LEU A 12 0.37 -6.05 5.40
N MET A 13 -0.75 -5.57 4.86
CA MET A 13 -0.76 -4.80 3.61
C MET A 13 0.12 -3.55 3.71
N HIS A 14 0.12 -2.85 4.84
CA HIS A 14 0.98 -1.69 5.05
C HIS A 14 2.47 -2.03 5.00
N GLU A 15 2.87 -3.10 5.68
CA GLU A 15 4.28 -3.52 5.65
C GLU A 15 4.71 -4.01 4.26
N LEU A 16 3.85 -4.74 3.56
CA LEU A 16 4.13 -5.19 2.18
C LEU A 16 4.20 -4.02 1.18
N GLN A 17 3.43 -2.95 1.39
CA GLN A 17 3.51 -1.72 0.59
C GLN A 17 4.85 -1.00 0.77
N ASN A 18 5.37 -0.97 2.00
CA ASN A 18 6.69 -0.41 2.31
C ASN A 18 7.81 -1.33 1.80
N GLU A 19 7.67 -2.64 1.95
CA GLU A 19 8.62 -3.64 1.45
C GLU A 19 8.72 -3.59 -0.08
N ARG A 20 7.59 -3.48 -0.79
CA ARG A 20 7.56 -3.32 -2.24
C ARG A 20 8.36 -2.08 -2.70
N SER A 21 8.28 -0.98 -1.95
CA SER A 21 8.96 0.28 -2.30
C SER A 21 10.46 0.21 -1.99
N THR A 22 10.82 -0.27 -0.80
CA THR A 22 12.23 -0.45 -0.38
C THR A 22 12.95 -1.50 -1.23
N ALA A 23 12.25 -2.55 -1.70
CA ALA A 23 12.79 -3.52 -2.65
C ALA A 23 13.28 -2.86 -3.94
N VAL A 24 12.51 -1.91 -4.50
CA VAL A 24 12.92 -1.22 -5.74
C VAL A 24 14.13 -0.33 -5.49
N VAL A 25 14.18 0.37 -4.36
CA VAL A 25 15.34 1.17 -3.99
C VAL A 25 16.59 0.28 -3.84
N ALA A 26 16.47 -0.86 -3.15
CA ALA A 26 17.56 -1.82 -2.97
C ALA A 26 18.03 -2.47 -4.29
N LEU A 27 17.12 -2.71 -5.24
CA LEU A 27 17.47 -3.21 -6.57
C LEU A 27 18.08 -2.13 -7.49
N GLY A 28 17.68 -0.88 -7.29
CA GLY A 28 18.10 0.26 -8.10
C GLY A 28 19.40 0.92 -7.65
N SER A 29 19.82 0.69 -6.42
CA SER A 29 21.00 1.30 -5.81
C SER A 29 21.99 0.24 -5.33
N VAL A 30 23.27 0.59 -5.30
CA VAL A 30 24.36 -0.35 -4.90
C VAL A 30 24.82 -0.06 -3.46
N GLY A 31 24.04 0.71 -2.69
CA GLY A 31 24.40 1.18 -1.35
C GLY A 31 24.09 0.20 -0.24
N GLU A 32 24.87 0.27 0.85
CA GLU A 32 24.61 -0.47 2.09
C GLU A 32 23.32 0.04 2.76
N GLU A 33 23.13 1.36 2.81
CA GLU A 33 21.95 2.00 3.40
C GLU A 33 20.62 1.50 2.83
N SER A 34 20.51 1.37 1.49
CA SER A 34 19.31 0.85 0.84
C SER A 34 19.03 -0.63 1.15
N ARG A 35 20.09 -1.43 1.36
CA ARG A 35 19.97 -2.83 1.74
C ARG A 35 19.54 -2.96 3.19
N ASP A 36 20.15 -2.19 4.09
CA ASP A 36 19.79 -2.15 5.50
C ASP A 36 18.33 -1.72 5.70
N ALA A 37 17.88 -0.71 4.94
CA ALA A 37 16.48 -0.28 4.94
C ALA A 37 15.53 -1.40 4.49
N PHE A 38 15.88 -2.13 3.42
CA PHE A 38 15.09 -3.27 2.96
C PHE A 38 15.07 -4.42 3.98
N GLU A 39 16.22 -4.77 4.58
CA GLU A 39 16.30 -5.81 5.60
C GLU A 39 15.52 -5.45 6.88
N ALA A 40 15.55 -4.17 7.28
CA ALA A 40 14.73 -3.69 8.39
C ALA A 40 13.24 -3.83 8.07
N GLN A 41 12.83 -3.48 6.85
CA GLN A 41 11.45 -3.62 6.41
C GLN A 41 11.01 -5.09 6.34
N VAL A 42 11.87 -6.00 5.86
CA VAL A 42 11.60 -7.45 5.87
C VAL A 42 11.29 -7.97 7.28
N LYS A 43 12.01 -7.48 8.30
CA LYS A 43 11.73 -7.84 9.72
C LYS A 43 10.37 -7.32 10.19
N ALA A 44 10.01 -6.08 9.81
CA ALA A 44 8.71 -5.51 10.13
C ALA A 44 7.57 -6.31 9.47
N THR A 45 7.70 -6.64 8.19
CA THR A 45 6.76 -7.48 7.45
C THR A 45 6.63 -8.87 8.08
N ALA A 46 7.73 -9.52 8.47
CA ALA A 46 7.68 -10.82 9.13
C ALA A 46 6.87 -10.77 10.45
N GLY A 47 6.99 -9.69 11.23
CA GLY A 47 6.16 -9.46 12.41
C GLY A 47 4.67 -9.32 12.08
N ALA A 48 4.33 -8.60 11.00
CA ALA A 48 2.95 -8.47 10.55
C ALA A 48 2.37 -9.78 9.99
N VAL A 49 3.19 -10.58 9.29
CA VAL A 49 2.81 -11.92 8.80
C VAL A 49 2.44 -12.82 9.98
N ALA A 50 3.26 -12.84 11.03
CA ALA A 50 2.99 -13.66 12.21
C ALA A 50 1.65 -13.30 12.87
N ARG A 51 1.36 -11.99 13.04
CA ARG A 51 0.09 -11.52 13.60
C ARG A 51 -1.12 -11.88 12.72
N TYR A 52 -0.99 -11.72 11.41
CA TYR A 52 -2.03 -12.10 10.46
C TYR A 52 -2.31 -13.61 10.53
N GLN A 53 -1.27 -14.45 10.56
CA GLN A 53 -1.40 -15.91 10.65
C GLN A 53 -2.00 -16.38 11.98
N GLU A 54 -1.65 -15.74 13.09
CA GLU A 54 -2.28 -15.98 14.40
C GLU A 54 -3.79 -15.73 14.31
N ARG A 55 -4.19 -14.60 13.73
CA ARG A 55 -5.61 -14.24 13.60
C ARG A 55 -6.36 -15.09 12.57
N GLN A 56 -5.67 -15.54 11.53
CA GLN A 56 -6.19 -16.48 10.55
C GLN A 56 -6.51 -17.83 11.19
N ALA A 57 -5.65 -18.34 12.07
CA ALA A 57 -5.84 -19.64 12.72
C ALA A 57 -7.12 -19.69 13.58
N GLU A 58 -7.54 -18.54 14.12
CA GLU A 58 -8.79 -18.39 14.86
C GLU A 58 -10.05 -18.42 13.97
N LEU A 59 -9.92 -18.27 12.66
CA LEU A 59 -11.04 -18.17 11.71
C LEU A 59 -11.65 -19.54 11.33
N ALA A 60 -10.96 -20.65 11.64
CA ALA A 60 -11.10 -21.95 10.98
C ALA A 60 -12.50 -22.59 10.96
N GLU A 61 -13.47 -22.13 11.76
CA GLU A 61 -14.82 -22.70 11.82
C GLU A 61 -15.91 -21.83 11.14
N ASP A 62 -15.69 -20.52 10.96
CA ASP A 62 -16.75 -19.56 10.59
C ASP A 62 -16.54 -18.86 9.22
N ALA A 63 -15.51 -19.23 8.46
CA ALA A 63 -15.21 -18.59 7.18
C ALA A 63 -16.18 -18.99 6.06
N THR A 64 -16.54 -18.01 5.20
CA THR A 64 -17.20 -18.32 3.92
C THR A 64 -16.23 -19.08 3.00
N PRO A 65 -16.70 -19.92 2.07
CA PRO A 65 -15.81 -20.59 1.10
C PRO A 65 -14.92 -19.61 0.33
N ALA A 66 -15.47 -18.46 -0.07
CA ALA A 66 -14.71 -17.42 -0.79
C ALA A 66 -13.59 -16.81 0.07
N LEU A 67 -13.85 -16.57 1.35
CA LEU A 67 -12.83 -16.10 2.30
C LEU A 67 -11.76 -17.17 2.53
N GLY A 68 -12.15 -18.44 2.66
CA GLY A 68 -11.23 -19.57 2.82
C GLY A 68 -10.25 -19.68 1.64
N GLU A 69 -10.76 -19.72 0.40
CA GLU A 69 -9.92 -19.78 -0.81
C GLU A 69 -8.95 -18.60 -0.91
N ARG A 70 -9.39 -17.41 -0.52
CA ARG A 70 -8.55 -16.20 -0.53
C ARG A 70 -7.43 -16.30 0.51
N VAL A 71 -7.77 -16.71 1.72
CA VAL A 71 -6.83 -16.92 2.82
C VAL A 71 -5.77 -17.95 2.44
N ASP A 72 -6.16 -19.06 1.81
CA ASP A 72 -5.23 -20.10 1.35
C ASP A 72 -4.26 -19.55 0.29
N ARG A 73 -4.75 -18.77 -0.68
CA ARG A 73 -3.90 -18.12 -1.68
C ARG A 73 -2.90 -17.15 -1.04
N ILE A 74 -3.35 -16.35 -0.07
CA ILE A 74 -2.47 -15.46 0.69
C ILE A 74 -1.39 -16.27 1.43
N GLN A 75 -1.76 -17.37 2.08
CA GLN A 75 -0.81 -18.19 2.81
C GLN A 75 0.28 -18.78 1.91
N VAL A 76 -0.08 -19.26 0.72
CA VAL A 76 0.88 -19.73 -0.29
C VAL A 76 1.86 -18.61 -0.68
N MET A 77 1.34 -17.43 -1.02
CA MET A 77 2.18 -16.28 -1.39
C MET A 77 3.09 -15.81 -0.26
N LEU A 78 2.62 -15.85 1.00
CA LEU A 78 3.42 -15.51 2.18
C LEU A 78 4.51 -16.54 2.45
N ALA A 79 4.27 -17.82 2.18
CA ALA A 79 5.29 -18.86 2.29
C ALA A 79 6.42 -18.70 1.26
N ASP A 80 6.11 -18.18 0.08
CA ASP A 80 7.08 -17.91 -1.00
C ASP A 80 7.83 -16.57 -0.83
N LEU A 81 7.31 -15.67 0.00
CA LEU A 81 7.85 -14.32 0.18
C LEU A 81 9.34 -14.31 0.63
N PRO A 82 9.79 -15.12 1.60
CA PRO A 82 11.19 -15.18 2.01
C PRO A 82 12.16 -15.48 0.87
N GLY A 83 11.78 -16.36 -0.06
CA GLY A 83 12.62 -16.67 -1.23
C GLY A 83 12.75 -15.47 -2.19
N THR A 84 11.72 -14.62 -2.26
CA THR A 84 11.78 -13.35 -3.02
C THR A 84 12.70 -12.34 -2.33
N GLN A 85 12.59 -12.20 -1.00
CA GLN A 85 13.43 -11.32 -0.20
C GLN A 85 14.91 -11.70 -0.32
N GLU A 86 15.23 -13.00 -0.25
CA GLU A 86 16.61 -13.49 -0.41
C GLU A 86 17.17 -13.18 -1.80
N GLN A 87 16.36 -13.29 -2.87
CA GLN A 87 16.79 -12.94 -4.23
C GLN A 87 17.10 -11.45 -4.37
N ILE A 88 16.37 -10.56 -3.68
CA ILE A 88 16.64 -9.12 -3.66
C ILE A 88 17.96 -8.84 -2.91
N ILE A 89 18.23 -9.55 -1.81
CA ILE A 89 19.43 -9.34 -0.99
C ILE A 89 20.69 -9.90 -1.65
N LYS A 90 20.64 -11.15 -2.14
CA LYS A 90 21.83 -11.94 -2.52
C LYS A 90 21.99 -12.16 -4.02
N GLY A 91 20.93 -12.03 -4.81
CA GLY A 91 20.87 -12.54 -6.17
C GLY A 91 21.36 -11.56 -7.24
N PRO A 92 21.63 -12.04 -8.47
CA PRO A 92 21.61 -11.16 -9.64
C PRO A 92 20.26 -10.44 -9.70
N ALA A 93 20.27 -9.16 -10.05
CA ALA A 93 19.12 -8.26 -9.90
C ALA A 93 17.80 -8.90 -10.39
N LEU A 94 16.93 -9.25 -9.44
CA LEU A 94 15.57 -9.67 -9.74
C LEU A 94 14.90 -8.55 -10.54
N ALA A 95 14.26 -8.89 -11.66
CA ALA A 95 13.61 -7.88 -12.47
C ALA A 95 12.53 -7.17 -11.64
N ILE A 96 12.56 -5.84 -11.61
CA ILE A 96 11.56 -5.01 -10.89
C ILE A 96 10.13 -5.40 -11.27
N THR A 97 9.88 -5.82 -12.52
CA THR A 97 8.56 -6.30 -12.95
C THR A 97 8.08 -7.56 -12.23
N VAL A 98 8.98 -8.46 -11.86
CA VAL A 98 8.67 -9.66 -11.07
C VAL A 98 8.34 -9.27 -9.63
N VAL A 99 9.10 -8.33 -9.05
CA VAL A 99 8.79 -7.72 -7.75
C VAL A 99 7.40 -7.08 -7.78
N THR A 100 7.12 -6.22 -8.77
CA THR A 100 5.81 -5.58 -8.95
C THR A 100 4.68 -6.60 -8.92
N ALA A 101 4.78 -7.65 -9.72
CA ALA A 101 3.72 -8.64 -9.87
C ALA A 101 3.44 -9.37 -8.54
N ARG A 102 4.49 -9.86 -7.86
CA ARG A 102 4.34 -10.64 -6.62
C ARG A 102 3.68 -9.84 -5.50
N TYR A 103 4.19 -8.64 -5.19
CA TYR A 103 3.62 -7.81 -4.12
C TYR A 103 2.22 -7.31 -4.48
N THR A 104 1.98 -6.91 -5.74
CA THR A 104 0.68 -6.32 -6.12
C THR A 104 -0.46 -7.33 -6.01
N VAL A 105 -0.24 -8.59 -6.39
CA VAL A 105 -1.26 -9.64 -6.25
C VAL A 105 -1.56 -9.91 -4.77
N LEU A 106 -0.52 -10.07 -3.95
CA LEU A 106 -0.67 -10.30 -2.51
C LEU A 106 -1.39 -9.15 -1.80
N ILE A 107 -0.99 -7.90 -2.08
CA ILE A 107 -1.64 -6.70 -1.54
C ILE A 107 -3.11 -6.63 -1.97
N LYS A 108 -3.41 -6.96 -3.22
CA LYS A 108 -4.79 -6.99 -3.70
C LYS A 108 -5.63 -8.03 -2.95
N ASP A 109 -5.11 -9.25 -2.78
CA ASP A 109 -5.85 -10.29 -2.05
C ASP A 109 -6.08 -9.92 -0.58
N LEU A 110 -5.13 -9.23 0.07
CA LEU A 110 -5.33 -8.69 1.42
C LEU A 110 -6.41 -7.60 1.47
N LEU A 111 -6.44 -6.71 0.47
CA LEU A 111 -7.45 -5.66 0.38
C LEU A 111 -8.86 -6.25 0.21
N ASP A 112 -8.99 -7.28 -0.63
CA ASP A 112 -10.25 -7.96 -0.90
C ASP A 112 -10.82 -8.69 0.36
N ILE A 113 -10.04 -8.94 1.42
CA ILE A 113 -10.58 -9.47 2.70
C ILE A 113 -11.59 -8.49 3.31
N ARG A 114 -11.42 -7.18 3.10
CA ARG A 114 -12.37 -6.17 3.60
C ARG A 114 -13.74 -6.28 2.92
N ASP A 115 -13.80 -6.71 1.66
CA ASP A 115 -15.06 -6.89 0.95
C ASP A 115 -15.90 -8.01 1.59
N GLU A 116 -15.26 -9.08 2.06
CA GLU A 116 -15.91 -10.16 2.81
C GLU A 116 -16.44 -9.67 4.18
N ALA A 117 -15.70 -8.79 4.86
CA ALA A 117 -16.17 -8.15 6.08
C ALA A 117 -17.42 -7.28 5.83
N VAL A 118 -17.44 -6.51 4.74
CA VAL A 118 -18.61 -5.71 4.32
C VAL A 118 -19.81 -6.61 4.01
N ALA A 119 -19.60 -7.73 3.31
CA ALA A 119 -20.66 -8.65 2.92
C ALA A 119 -21.36 -9.30 4.13
N THR A 120 -20.59 -9.59 5.17
CA THR A 120 -21.05 -10.25 6.42
C THR A 120 -21.51 -9.28 7.51
N ALA A 121 -21.43 -7.97 7.27
CA ALA A 121 -21.87 -6.95 8.21
C ALA A 121 -23.38 -7.05 8.51
N GLY A 122 -23.71 -7.18 9.80
CA GLY A 122 -25.07 -7.45 10.29
C GLY A 122 -26.02 -6.26 10.25
N ASP A 123 -25.51 -5.03 10.15
CA ASP A 123 -26.30 -3.80 10.07
C ASP A 123 -25.72 -2.80 9.06
N ARG A 124 -26.48 -1.73 8.79
CA ARG A 124 -26.16 -0.72 7.79
C ARG A 124 -25.01 0.20 8.22
N ASP A 125 -24.92 0.54 9.50
CA ASP A 125 -23.93 1.49 9.99
C ASP A 125 -22.55 0.84 10.00
N LEU A 126 -22.46 -0.39 10.53
CA LEU A 126 -21.25 -1.21 10.44
C LEU A 126 -20.81 -1.42 8.98
N ARG A 127 -21.74 -1.66 8.06
CA ARG A 127 -21.44 -1.78 6.64
C ARG A 127 -20.84 -0.50 6.07
N ASN A 128 -21.39 0.67 6.41
CA ASN A 128 -20.86 1.96 5.95
C ASN A 128 -19.46 2.23 6.52
N ASP A 129 -19.24 1.91 7.79
CA ASP A 129 -17.93 2.02 8.44
C ASP A 129 -16.88 1.14 7.75
N LEU A 130 -17.25 -0.11 7.43
CA LEU A 130 -16.39 -1.04 6.70
C LEU A 130 -16.11 -0.58 5.26
N LEU A 131 -17.11 -0.01 4.58
CA LEU A 131 -16.94 0.60 3.25
C LEU A 131 -16.01 1.82 3.31
N ALA A 132 -16.13 2.66 4.34
CA ALA A 132 -15.28 3.84 4.51
C ALA A 132 -13.82 3.42 4.74
N VAL A 133 -13.57 2.49 5.65
CA VAL A 133 -12.20 2.03 5.92
C VAL A 133 -11.61 1.24 4.73
N GLY A 134 -12.42 0.48 4.00
CA GLY A 134 -12.01 -0.16 2.74
C GLY A 134 -11.61 0.84 1.65
N ALA A 135 -12.34 1.96 1.55
CA ALA A 135 -11.97 3.05 0.65
C ALA A 135 -10.67 3.75 1.09
N LEU A 136 -10.42 3.91 2.40
CA LEU A 136 -9.12 4.40 2.90
C LEU A 136 -7.97 3.44 2.59
N ALA A 137 -8.17 2.13 2.77
CA ALA A 137 -7.21 1.11 2.40
C ALA A 137 -6.85 1.19 0.90
N THR A 138 -7.86 1.37 0.05
CA THR A 138 -7.70 1.54 -1.40
C THR A 138 -6.96 2.84 -1.74
N LEU A 139 -7.28 3.93 -1.05
CA LEU A 139 -6.58 5.20 -1.21
C LEU A 139 -5.10 5.07 -0.83
N LYS A 140 -4.80 4.41 0.30
CA LYS A 140 -3.44 4.12 0.75
C LYS A 140 -2.67 3.27 -0.26
N GLU A 141 -3.28 2.22 -0.81
CA GLU A 141 -2.64 1.44 -1.87
C GLU A 141 -2.39 2.27 -3.14
N ALA A 142 -3.29 3.16 -3.51
CA ALA A 142 -3.08 4.02 -4.67
C ALA A 142 -1.91 5.03 -4.44
N VAL A 143 -1.70 5.50 -3.21
CA VAL A 143 -0.54 6.31 -2.80
C VAL A 143 0.75 5.48 -2.78
N SER A 144 0.70 4.25 -2.24
CA SER A 144 1.86 3.34 -2.25
C SER A 144 2.26 2.93 -3.68
N ALA A 145 1.28 2.70 -4.56
CA ALA A 145 1.55 2.39 -5.96
C ALA A 145 2.18 3.57 -6.70
N GLU A 146 1.73 4.80 -6.45
CA GLU A 146 2.37 6.01 -6.98
C GLU A 146 3.85 6.09 -6.53
N ARG A 147 4.10 5.92 -5.22
CA ARG A 147 5.44 5.87 -4.64
C ARG A 147 6.32 4.88 -5.41
N PHE A 148 5.82 3.66 -5.56
CA PHE A 148 6.51 2.56 -6.24
C PHE A 148 6.81 2.86 -7.71
N VAL A 149 5.84 3.38 -8.47
CA VAL A 149 5.99 3.65 -9.91
C VAL A 149 7.07 4.69 -10.15
N VAL A 150 7.08 5.78 -9.38
CA VAL A 150 8.11 6.82 -9.52
C VAL A 150 9.48 6.31 -9.07
N LEU A 151 9.57 5.57 -7.96
CA LEU A 151 10.83 4.93 -7.54
C LEU A 151 11.39 3.99 -8.62
N SER A 152 10.52 3.26 -9.31
CA SER A 152 10.92 2.37 -10.40
C SER A 152 11.47 3.13 -11.60
N MET A 153 10.92 4.30 -11.92
CA MET A 153 11.45 5.17 -12.99
C MET A 153 12.77 5.82 -12.58
N LEU A 154 12.89 6.29 -11.33
CA LEU A 154 14.12 6.86 -10.77
C LEU A 154 15.25 5.84 -10.74
N SER A 155 14.97 4.62 -10.29
CA SER A 155 15.93 3.50 -10.26
C SER A 155 16.48 3.16 -11.65
N ARG A 156 15.66 3.27 -12.69
CA ARG A 156 16.06 3.02 -14.09
C ARG A 156 16.60 4.26 -14.78
N LYS A 157 16.48 5.44 -14.16
CA LYS A 157 16.77 6.77 -14.75
C LYS A 157 16.04 7.03 -16.07
N THR A 158 14.85 6.46 -16.25
CA THR A 158 14.11 6.55 -17.52
C THR A 158 12.62 6.73 -17.28
N LEU A 159 12.04 7.74 -17.92
CA LEU A 159 10.60 7.94 -18.02
C LEU A 159 10.05 7.03 -19.13
N THR A 160 9.60 5.84 -18.76
CA THR A 160 8.99 4.92 -19.73
C THR A 160 7.53 5.30 -20.02
N SER A 161 7.05 5.03 -21.23
CA SER A 161 5.63 5.21 -21.59
C SER A 161 4.68 4.43 -20.66
N THR A 162 5.12 3.26 -20.19
CA THR A 162 4.35 2.43 -19.24
C THR A 162 4.29 3.10 -17.87
N GLY A 163 5.43 3.55 -17.32
CA GLY A 163 5.47 4.27 -16.04
C GLY A 163 4.62 5.54 -16.05
N ARG A 164 4.59 6.28 -17.17
CA ARG A 164 3.71 7.44 -17.36
C ARG A 164 2.22 7.07 -17.20
N ARG A 165 1.77 6.02 -17.91
CA ARG A 165 0.38 5.54 -17.82
C ARG A 165 0.03 4.99 -16.44
N GLU A 166 0.96 4.27 -15.82
CA GLU A 166 0.79 3.74 -14.47
C GLU A 166 0.64 4.88 -13.45
N LEU A 167 1.49 5.91 -13.53
CA LEU A 167 1.40 7.08 -12.66
C LEU A 167 0.04 7.78 -12.80
N GLN A 168 -0.42 8.04 -14.04
CA GLN A 168 -1.74 8.61 -14.28
C GLN A 168 -2.86 7.74 -13.70
N THR A 169 -2.75 6.42 -13.85
CA THR A 169 -3.70 5.46 -13.27
C THR A 169 -3.73 5.55 -11.75
N THR A 170 -2.58 5.70 -11.10
CA THR A 170 -2.52 5.87 -9.64
C THR A 170 -3.21 7.15 -9.17
N SER A 171 -3.03 8.28 -9.88
CA SER A 171 -3.74 9.53 -9.57
C SER A 171 -5.26 9.37 -9.66
N ILE A 172 -5.76 8.77 -10.75
CA ILE A 172 -7.20 8.48 -10.92
C ILE A 172 -7.72 7.58 -9.79
N ARG A 173 -6.97 6.53 -9.42
CA ARG A 173 -7.35 5.62 -8.33
C ARG A 173 -7.42 6.33 -6.99
N GLN A 174 -6.52 7.29 -6.72
CA GLN A 174 -6.58 8.08 -5.49
C GLN A 174 -7.84 8.94 -5.43
N ASP A 175 -8.22 9.61 -6.53
CA ASP A 175 -9.42 10.44 -6.56
C ASP A 175 -10.70 9.62 -6.35
N ILE A 176 -10.80 8.48 -7.05
CA ILE A 176 -11.94 7.56 -6.92
C ILE A 176 -12.03 7.03 -5.48
N ALA A 177 -10.93 6.55 -4.91
CA ALA A 177 -10.92 5.99 -3.56
C ALA A 177 -11.22 7.05 -2.50
N LYS A 178 -10.70 8.27 -2.66
CA LYS A 178 -11.01 9.40 -1.77
C LYS A 178 -12.49 9.77 -1.84
N GLN A 179 -13.08 9.82 -3.03
CA GLN A 179 -14.51 10.10 -3.18
C GLN A 179 -15.36 8.98 -2.56
N ALA A 180 -14.99 7.72 -2.76
CA ALA A 180 -15.65 6.58 -2.13
C ALA A 180 -15.61 6.67 -0.61
N PHE A 181 -14.46 7.03 -0.03
CA PHE A 181 -14.33 7.28 1.40
C PHE A 181 -15.28 8.40 1.86
N VAL A 182 -15.27 9.56 1.21
CA VAL A 182 -16.12 10.69 1.59
C VAL A 182 -17.61 10.33 1.56
N ASN A 183 -18.02 9.51 0.58
CA ASN A 183 -19.41 9.06 0.41
C ASN A 183 -19.86 8.08 1.50
N ALA A 184 -18.98 7.16 1.92
CA ALA A 184 -19.31 6.15 2.92
C ALA A 184 -19.10 6.65 4.36
N ALA A 185 -18.16 7.58 4.56
CA ALA A 185 -17.67 7.95 5.88
C ALA A 185 -18.69 8.75 6.70
N SER A 186 -18.71 8.49 8.00
CA SER A 186 -19.38 9.31 9.00
C SER A 186 -18.65 10.67 9.18
N PRO A 187 -19.31 11.68 9.79
CA PRO A 187 -18.65 12.94 10.12
C PRO A 187 -17.40 12.76 11.00
N TRP A 188 -17.44 11.82 11.95
CA TRP A 188 -16.31 11.52 12.82
C TRP A 188 -15.11 10.95 12.02
N GLN A 189 -15.35 9.97 11.14
CA GLN A 189 -14.30 9.39 10.29
C GLN A 189 -13.67 10.44 9.37
N ARG A 190 -14.48 11.32 8.76
CA ARG A 190 -13.96 12.46 7.98
C ARG A 190 -13.12 13.41 8.84
N GLY A 191 -13.52 13.62 10.10
CA GLY A 191 -12.74 14.37 11.08
C GLY A 191 -11.38 13.75 11.34
N GLN A 192 -11.31 12.44 11.56
CA GLN A 192 -10.04 11.71 11.72
C GLN A 192 -9.14 11.86 10.49
N TYR A 193 -9.70 11.66 9.29
CA TYR A 193 -8.95 11.85 8.05
C TYR A 193 -8.37 13.26 7.93
N ASN A 194 -9.17 14.29 8.18
CA ASN A 194 -8.71 15.68 8.08
C ASN A 194 -7.68 16.05 9.17
N GLN A 195 -7.72 15.37 10.32
CA GLN A 195 -6.78 15.55 11.41
C GLN A 195 -5.43 14.90 11.13
N PHE A 196 -5.42 13.65 10.67
CA PHE A 196 -4.20 12.88 10.42
C PHE A 196 -3.57 13.22 9.07
N VAL A 197 -4.36 13.31 7.99
CA VAL A 197 -3.85 13.44 6.61
C VAL A 197 -3.58 14.91 6.27
N THR A 198 -2.65 15.49 7.01
CA THR A 198 -2.16 16.86 6.85
C THR A 198 -0.67 16.93 7.20
N GLY A 199 -0.08 18.13 7.20
CA GLY A 199 1.29 18.32 7.66
C GLY A 199 2.35 18.26 6.55
N PRO A 200 3.65 18.20 6.93
CA PRO A 200 4.77 18.38 6.01
C PRO A 200 4.84 17.29 4.94
N ASP A 201 4.66 16.01 5.29
CA ASP A 201 4.77 14.90 4.33
C ASP A 201 3.70 14.96 3.24
N VAL A 202 2.46 15.32 3.61
CA VAL A 202 1.38 15.52 2.64
C VAL A 202 1.68 16.66 1.68
N ARG A 203 2.25 17.77 2.18
CA ARG A 203 2.66 18.90 1.33
C ARG A 203 3.83 18.55 0.43
N ALA A 204 4.83 17.86 0.96
CA ALA A 204 5.99 17.40 0.19
C ALA A 204 5.57 16.43 -0.92
N ALA A 205 4.73 15.42 -0.59
CA ALA A 205 4.19 14.49 -1.57
C ALA A 205 3.43 15.21 -2.69
N PHE A 206 2.62 16.22 -2.36
CA PHE A 206 1.92 17.04 -3.34
C PHE A 206 2.89 17.84 -4.24
N GLN A 207 3.91 18.48 -3.64
CA GLN A 207 4.91 19.25 -4.38
C GLN A 207 5.72 18.37 -5.33
N PHE A 208 6.23 17.23 -4.85
CA PHE A 208 7.01 16.32 -5.68
C PHE A 208 6.19 15.71 -6.81
N ARG A 209 4.92 15.34 -6.54
CA ARG A 209 4.02 14.90 -7.61
C ARG A 209 3.89 15.96 -8.69
N GLY A 210 3.62 17.21 -8.31
CA GLY A 210 3.49 18.32 -9.26
C GLY A 210 4.76 18.52 -10.10
N ALA A 211 5.94 18.36 -9.51
CA ALA A 211 7.21 18.42 -10.25
C ALA A 211 7.34 17.26 -11.26
N VAL A 212 7.02 16.03 -10.86
CA VAL A 212 7.05 14.85 -11.73
C VAL A 212 6.03 14.97 -12.87
N GLU A 213 4.79 15.38 -12.58
CA GLU A 213 3.73 15.59 -13.56
C GLU A 213 4.10 16.71 -14.54
N SER A 214 4.61 17.84 -14.05
CA SER A 214 5.08 18.94 -14.91
C SER A 214 6.22 18.51 -15.83
N PHE A 215 7.13 17.67 -15.34
CA PHE A 215 8.19 17.11 -16.18
C PHE A 215 7.58 16.19 -17.25
N ILE A 216 6.71 15.27 -16.87
CA ILE A 216 6.05 14.33 -17.78
C ILE A 216 5.29 15.07 -18.90
N ASP A 217 4.54 16.11 -18.56
CA ASP A 217 3.75 16.89 -19.50
C ASP A 217 4.61 17.72 -20.46
N SER A 218 5.84 18.06 -20.06
CA SER A 218 6.80 18.74 -20.93
C SER A 218 7.44 17.82 -21.97
N GLN A 219 7.30 16.50 -21.81
CA GLN A 219 7.91 15.51 -22.69
C GLN A 219 6.93 15.01 -23.76
N THR A 220 7.43 14.88 -24.99
CA THR A 220 6.60 14.55 -26.16
C THR A 220 6.80 13.13 -26.69
N ALA A 221 7.88 12.46 -26.30
CA ALA A 221 8.14 11.07 -26.63
C ALA A 221 7.93 10.17 -25.40
N GLY A 222 8.33 8.91 -25.49
CA GLY A 222 8.53 8.05 -24.32
C GLY A 222 9.99 7.62 -24.29
N ASP A 223 10.46 7.21 -23.11
CA ASP A 223 11.83 6.78 -22.83
C ASP A 223 12.85 7.93 -22.70
N GLU A 224 12.38 9.12 -22.29
CA GLU A 224 13.27 10.22 -21.92
C GLU A 224 14.08 9.90 -20.65
N GLN A 225 15.30 10.42 -20.59
CA GLN A 225 16.11 10.33 -19.39
C GLN A 225 15.44 11.14 -18.27
N PHE A 226 15.27 10.50 -17.11
CA PHE A 226 14.75 11.18 -15.93
C PHE A 226 15.84 12.13 -15.40
N PRO A 227 15.56 13.43 -15.18
CA PRO A 227 16.59 14.36 -14.77
C PRO A 227 17.09 14.01 -13.37
N GLU A 228 18.40 13.94 -13.19
CA GLU A 228 19.00 13.55 -11.90
C GLU A 228 18.75 14.60 -10.80
N ASP A 229 18.50 15.85 -11.18
CA ASP A 229 18.26 16.99 -10.30
C ASP A 229 16.77 17.27 -10.03
N LEU A 230 15.85 16.60 -10.74
CA LEU A 230 14.41 16.84 -10.61
C LEU A 230 13.88 16.43 -9.24
N LEU A 231 14.34 15.28 -8.73
CA LEU A 231 13.78 14.66 -7.54
C LEU A 231 14.78 13.71 -6.90
N ASP A 232 15.10 13.94 -5.63
CA ASP A 232 15.87 13.01 -4.83
C ASP A 232 15.03 11.78 -4.46
N VAL A 233 15.61 10.59 -4.64
CA VAL A 233 14.92 9.31 -4.42
C VAL A 233 14.46 9.14 -2.98
N TYR A 234 15.27 9.59 -2.01
CA TYR A 234 14.95 9.46 -0.59
C TYR A 234 13.93 10.49 -0.14
N GLN A 235 13.96 11.70 -0.69
CA GLN A 235 12.93 12.71 -0.43
C GLN A 235 11.55 12.27 -0.93
N TRP A 236 11.49 11.73 -2.16
CA TRP A 236 10.25 11.14 -2.70
C TRP A 236 9.76 9.99 -1.84
N ASP A 237 10.67 9.04 -1.54
CA ASP A 237 10.35 7.86 -0.76
C ASP A 237 9.79 8.22 0.62
N SER A 238 10.49 9.10 1.33
CA SER A 238 10.13 9.56 2.68
C SER A 238 8.78 10.28 2.71
N ALA A 239 8.53 11.21 1.78
CA ALA A 239 7.28 11.97 1.76
C ALA A 239 6.06 11.07 1.49
N LEU A 240 6.16 10.13 0.54
CA LEU A 240 5.05 9.24 0.22
C LEU A 240 4.89 8.11 1.26
N ALA A 241 5.99 7.68 1.91
CA ALA A 241 5.93 6.82 3.09
C ALA A 241 5.18 7.52 4.23
N GLY A 242 5.57 8.75 4.56
CA GLY A 242 4.92 9.57 5.59
C GLY A 242 3.44 9.76 5.32
N LYS A 243 3.06 10.15 4.10
CA LYS A 243 1.63 10.25 3.71
C LYS A 243 0.90 8.91 3.85
N SER A 244 1.53 7.78 3.51
CA SER A 244 0.94 6.45 3.66
C SER A 244 0.78 6.05 5.14
N ASN A 245 1.70 6.47 6.01
CA ASN A 245 1.60 6.26 7.46
C ASN A 245 0.43 7.04 8.06
N LEU A 246 0.22 8.30 7.65
CA LEU A 246 -0.93 9.09 8.10
C LEU A 246 -2.28 8.47 7.66
N LEU A 247 -2.33 7.89 6.47
CA LEU A 247 -3.50 7.12 6.01
C LEU A 247 -3.68 5.84 6.85
N ARG A 248 -2.59 5.15 7.19
CA ARG A 248 -2.61 3.95 8.04
C ARG A 248 -3.06 4.27 9.47
N ASP A 249 -2.66 5.41 10.03
CA ASP A 249 -3.07 5.87 11.36
C ASP A 249 -4.57 6.16 11.37
N THR A 250 -5.07 6.84 10.34
CA THR A 250 -6.51 7.09 10.16
C THR A 250 -7.28 5.77 10.09
N GLU A 251 -6.81 4.83 9.25
CA GLU A 251 -7.37 3.48 9.12
C GLU A 251 -7.35 2.74 10.48
N SER A 252 -6.26 2.80 11.24
CA SER A 252 -6.11 2.11 12.52
C SER A 252 -7.12 2.59 13.55
N VAL A 253 -7.30 3.90 13.68
CA VAL A 253 -8.23 4.48 14.67
C VAL A 253 -9.68 4.10 14.33
N ILE A 254 -10.00 4.04 13.04
CA ILE A 254 -11.33 3.61 12.59
C ILE A 254 -11.51 2.09 12.81
N ASP A 255 -10.56 1.26 12.40
CA ASP A 255 -10.61 -0.20 12.60
C ASP A 255 -10.73 -0.57 14.09
N GLN A 256 -9.97 0.08 14.97
CA GLN A 256 -10.06 -0.15 16.43
C GLN A 256 -11.47 0.13 16.96
N ARG A 257 -12.12 1.20 16.47
CA ARG A 257 -13.49 1.54 16.86
C ARG A 257 -14.49 0.51 16.34
N ILE A 258 -14.34 0.07 15.09
CA ILE A 258 -15.18 -0.97 14.48
C ILE A 258 -15.05 -2.29 15.25
N VAL A 259 -13.83 -2.73 15.55
CA VAL A 259 -13.56 -3.96 16.33
C VAL A 259 -14.14 -3.87 17.75
N ALA A 260 -14.13 -2.69 18.37
CA ALA A 260 -14.74 -2.48 19.68
C ALA A 260 -16.28 -2.43 19.66
N GLY A 261 -16.91 -2.46 18.48
CA GLY A 261 -18.37 -2.40 18.33
C GLY A 261 -18.97 -1.03 18.69
N VAL A 262 -18.15 0.03 18.71
CA VAL A 262 -18.61 1.38 19.03
C VAL A 262 -19.07 2.05 17.73
N GLY A 263 -20.37 1.97 17.43
CA GLY A 263 -20.95 2.58 16.22
C GLY A 263 -20.58 4.06 16.04
N SER A 264 -20.52 4.51 14.79
CA SER A 264 -20.16 5.89 14.40
C SER A 264 -21.14 6.95 14.87
#